data_AF-A0A6G4ZT15-F1
#
_entry.id   AF-A0A6G4ZT15-F1
#
_cell.length_a   1.000
_cell.length_b   1.000
_cell.length_c   1.000
_cell.angle_alpha   90.00
_cell.angle_beta   90.00
_cell.angle_gamma   90.00
#
_symmetry.space_group_name_H-M   'P 1'
#
loop_
_entity.id
_entity.type
_entity.pdbx_description
1 polymer ?
#
loop_
_entity_poly.entity_id
_entity_poly.type
_entity_poly.pdbx_seq_one_letter_code
_entity_poly.pdbx_strand_id
1 'polypeptide(L)'
;MTIEPEKSSILFPSAIFGPKKEEDVSTQQTQSNVVATRVFDRVKGKKLEKNEISGLILSESKNDIKIARLALKKLIDADIPEDQKAILKEIDNEFVSIFTENISRTLEYISPKEISLREGELPSIPEKHREVISRYLKGEIDMHTAINKLELDRDSVKNILKSIKVMDLEIDRLPLEEKEALKHIRGTYELRTLCLQASEGTMNSYEAYTKSINPRFFENPFSSVAREYASHEYNYIPERVRDHIKVLHGYGIEMMALSRRLALPHRVFYCIGGNSGVGKTRCAKMDPEFSKGLLEGEMVGALSLDTLKGNLRKNIPKVTNQQIHTEGSVLAGKLASELENKALHSSVIIDERLGTIEGVKRLLTIAKSTDTAIRYKDIEGTLLVSCLRVLARDIKTEPCLSFAPIASGFKIIPEQRDKIIDICINDATIESYQLFVANEKGMQELAAEKKEGIFTIYNRDLYEKSMKPPTDEEIEKTKNLVISDAFISASKGFVGIDQAVLEKYKGLTIEEALERHSKELP
;
A
#
# COMPACT_ATOMS: atom_id res chain seq x y z
N MET A 1 9.37 35.78 29.20
CA MET A 1 10.08 34.84 28.30
C MET A 1 9.09 33.73 28.01
N THR A 2 8.33 33.89 26.92
CA THR A 2 7.21 33.04 26.55
C THR A 2 7.78 31.87 25.75
N ILE A 3 7.73 30.68 26.33
CA ILE A 3 8.15 29.45 25.65
C ILE A 3 6.92 29.00 24.84
N GLU A 4 7.00 29.14 23.51
CA GLU A 4 6.02 28.52 22.62
C GLU A 4 6.18 26.99 22.69
N PRO A 5 5.09 26.22 22.81
CA PRO A 5 5.18 24.77 22.71
C PRO A 5 5.39 24.38 21.25
N GLU A 6 6.49 23.69 20.99
CA GLU A 6 6.74 22.98 19.72
C GLU A 6 5.54 22.10 19.37
N LYS A 7 4.84 22.44 18.29
CA LYS A 7 3.84 21.57 17.66
C LYS A 7 4.57 20.43 16.94
N SER A 8 4.95 19.39 17.66
CA SER A 8 5.39 18.11 17.09
C SER A 8 4.33 17.03 17.30
N SER A 9 3.18 17.17 16.62
CA SER A 9 2.21 16.08 16.48
C SER A 9 2.09 15.73 15.00
N ILE A 10 2.98 14.85 14.51
CA ILE A 10 2.72 14.09 13.29
C ILE A 10 1.62 13.10 13.64
N LEU A 11 0.37 13.56 13.59
CA LEU A 11 -0.78 12.67 13.50
C LEU A 11 -0.62 11.95 12.16
N PHE A 12 -0.53 10.62 12.19
CA PHE A 12 -0.66 9.82 10.98
C PHE A 12 -2.16 9.53 10.79
N PRO A 13 -2.92 10.34 10.02
CA PRO A 13 -4.22 9.89 9.54
C PRO A 13 -4.05 8.57 8.79
N SER A 14 -5.14 7.80 8.65
CA SER A 14 -5.13 6.55 7.87
C SER A 14 -4.34 6.76 6.57
N ALA A 15 -3.35 5.90 6.33
CA ALA A 15 -2.45 6.05 5.18
C ALA A 15 -3.19 5.80 3.85
N ILE A 16 -4.29 5.05 3.91
CA ILE A 16 -5.22 4.81 2.81
C ILE A 16 -6.26 5.93 2.70
N PHE A 17 -6.78 6.42 3.84
CA PHE A 17 -7.90 7.34 3.91
C PHE A 17 -7.54 8.79 4.28
N GLY A 18 -6.54 9.42 3.63
CA GLY A 18 -6.17 10.84 3.84
C GLY A 18 -7.21 11.90 3.35
N PRO A 19 -7.03 13.20 3.62
CA PRO A 19 -7.99 14.24 3.25
C PRO A 19 -8.10 14.43 1.72
N LYS A 20 -9.32 14.65 1.21
CA LYS A 20 -9.63 14.86 -0.21
C LYS A 20 -10.26 16.25 -0.44
N LYS A 21 -10.01 16.85 -1.61
CA LYS A 21 -10.82 17.97 -2.16
C LYS A 21 -11.92 17.40 -3.05
N GLU A 22 -13.12 17.93 -2.93
CA GLU A 22 -14.30 17.52 -3.70
C GLU A 22 -14.25 18.03 -5.16
N GLU A 23 -14.49 17.15 -6.13
CA GLU A 23 -14.80 17.50 -7.53
C GLU A 23 -15.88 16.55 -8.09
N ASP A 24 -16.81 17.10 -8.87
CA ASP A 24 -18.02 16.43 -9.39
C ASP A 24 -17.80 15.80 -10.78
N VAL A 25 -18.29 14.56 -10.99
CA VAL A 25 -18.29 13.89 -12.30
C VAL A 25 -19.59 13.10 -12.51
N SER A 26 -20.44 13.52 -13.46
CA SER A 26 -21.58 12.72 -13.94
C SER A 26 -21.83 12.94 -15.42
N THR A 27 -21.63 11.89 -16.26
CA THR A 27 -22.30 11.67 -17.58
C THR A 27 -21.84 10.45 -18.41
N GLN A 28 -20.87 9.61 -17.99
CA GLN A 28 -20.31 8.54 -18.86
C GLN A 28 -20.95 7.13 -18.74
N GLN A 29 -22.02 6.94 -17.97
CA GLN A 29 -22.41 5.62 -17.45
C GLN A 29 -23.31 4.75 -18.37
N THR A 30 -23.88 5.31 -19.44
CA THR A 30 -24.94 4.64 -20.21
C THR A 30 -24.43 3.83 -21.43
N GLN A 31 -23.21 4.08 -21.91
CA GLN A 31 -22.68 3.41 -23.12
C GLN A 31 -22.03 2.03 -22.85
N SER A 32 -21.44 1.80 -21.67
CA SER A 32 -20.67 0.59 -21.37
C SER A 32 -21.50 -0.70 -21.21
N ASN A 33 -22.80 -0.61 -20.91
CA ASN A 33 -23.65 -1.79 -20.76
C ASN A 33 -24.01 -2.49 -22.10
N VAL A 34 -23.84 -1.81 -23.24
CA VAL A 34 -24.18 -2.36 -24.57
C VAL A 34 -23.06 -3.25 -25.13
N VAL A 35 -21.81 -2.97 -24.76
CA VAL A 35 -20.62 -3.70 -25.24
C VAL A 35 -20.49 -5.06 -24.54
N ALA A 36 -20.74 -5.10 -23.22
CA ALA A 36 -20.68 -6.31 -22.40
C ALA A 36 -21.60 -7.42 -22.93
N THR A 37 -22.85 -7.07 -23.26
CA THR A 37 -23.87 -7.99 -23.75
C THR A 37 -23.52 -8.54 -25.14
N ARG A 38 -22.92 -7.72 -26.02
CA ARG A 38 -22.50 -8.16 -27.37
C ARG A 38 -21.34 -9.17 -27.36
N VAL A 39 -20.39 -9.03 -26.42
CA VAL A 39 -19.30 -9.99 -26.27
C VAL A 39 -19.83 -11.30 -25.69
N PHE A 40 -20.68 -11.22 -24.66
CA PHE A 40 -21.24 -12.40 -24.00
C PHE A 40 -22.15 -13.23 -24.94
N ASP A 41 -22.98 -12.55 -25.73
CA ASP A 41 -23.89 -13.21 -26.69
C ASP A 41 -23.15 -13.82 -27.90
N ARG A 42 -21.96 -13.29 -28.26
CA ARG A 42 -21.13 -13.85 -29.34
C ARG A 42 -20.27 -15.04 -28.91
N VAL A 43 -19.89 -15.11 -27.63
CA VAL A 43 -19.08 -16.22 -27.09
C VAL A 43 -19.95 -17.45 -26.79
N LYS A 44 -21.24 -17.27 -26.53
CA LYS A 44 -22.15 -18.38 -26.24
C LYS A 44 -22.46 -19.18 -27.53
N GLY A 45 -21.68 -20.23 -27.78
CA GLY A 45 -21.98 -21.26 -28.78
C GLY A 45 -21.17 -21.21 -30.09
N LYS A 46 -20.08 -20.44 -30.18
CA LYS A 46 -19.18 -20.45 -31.33
C LYS A 46 -17.71 -20.61 -30.93
N LYS A 47 -16.96 -21.37 -31.73
CA LYS A 47 -15.49 -21.42 -31.70
C LYS A 47 -14.99 -20.16 -32.40
N LEU A 48 -14.54 -19.17 -31.64
CA LEU A 48 -14.02 -17.90 -32.18
C LEU A 48 -12.56 -18.07 -32.61
N GLU A 49 -12.18 -17.48 -33.73
CA GLU A 49 -10.78 -17.39 -34.14
C GLU A 49 -10.06 -16.22 -33.45
N LYS A 50 -8.75 -16.35 -33.18
CA LYS A 50 -7.92 -15.36 -32.47
C LYS A 50 -8.11 -13.93 -33.02
N ASN A 51 -8.24 -13.81 -34.34
CA ASN A 51 -8.34 -12.54 -35.06
C ASN A 51 -9.67 -11.80 -34.81
N GLU A 52 -10.77 -12.52 -34.57
CA GLU A 52 -12.10 -11.93 -34.32
C GLU A 52 -12.18 -11.32 -32.91
N ILE A 53 -11.44 -11.91 -31.96
CA ILE A 53 -11.34 -11.44 -30.57
C ILE A 53 -10.44 -10.21 -30.50
N SER A 54 -9.32 -10.20 -31.23
CA SER A 54 -8.42 -9.03 -31.33
C SER A 54 -9.13 -7.77 -31.84
N GLY A 55 -10.10 -7.90 -32.75
CA GLY A 55 -10.91 -6.78 -33.26
C GLY A 55 -11.87 -6.16 -32.24
N LEU A 56 -12.26 -6.87 -31.19
CA LEU A 56 -13.09 -6.35 -30.09
C LEU A 56 -12.28 -5.55 -29.06
N ILE A 57 -10.95 -5.70 -29.04
CA ILE A 57 -10.03 -5.13 -28.03
C ILE A 57 -9.62 -3.69 -28.40
N LEU A 58 -9.95 -3.21 -29.59
CA LEU A 58 -9.60 -1.87 -30.07
C LEU A 58 -10.51 -0.74 -29.53
N SER A 59 -11.34 -0.97 -28.50
CA SER A 59 -12.13 0.10 -27.89
C SER A 59 -11.28 0.98 -26.97
N GLU A 60 -11.29 2.30 -27.20
CA GLU A 60 -10.49 3.30 -26.45
C GLU A 60 -10.98 3.57 -25.01
N SER A 61 -12.11 2.98 -24.59
CA SER A 61 -12.72 3.22 -23.28
C SER A 61 -12.12 2.31 -22.19
N LYS A 62 -11.54 2.90 -21.14
CA LYS A 62 -11.04 2.20 -19.94
C LYS A 62 -12.10 1.27 -19.29
N ASN A 63 -13.38 1.65 -19.36
CA ASN A 63 -14.47 0.85 -18.81
C ASN A 63 -14.77 -0.38 -19.65
N ASP A 64 -14.74 -0.25 -20.97
CA ASP A 64 -15.04 -1.37 -21.88
C ASP A 64 -13.95 -2.45 -21.79
N ILE A 65 -12.70 -2.01 -21.58
CA ILE A 65 -11.56 -2.89 -21.30
C ILE A 65 -11.74 -3.64 -19.97
N LYS A 66 -12.14 -2.95 -18.90
CA LYS A 66 -12.39 -3.57 -17.59
C LYS A 66 -13.50 -4.61 -17.65
N ILE A 67 -14.56 -4.33 -18.40
CA ILE A 67 -15.70 -5.23 -18.63
C ILE A 67 -15.29 -6.45 -19.46
N ALA A 68 -14.56 -6.25 -20.55
CA ALA A 68 -14.07 -7.33 -21.40
C ALA A 68 -13.19 -8.32 -20.61
N ARG A 69 -12.33 -7.80 -19.72
CA ARG A 69 -11.48 -8.64 -18.86
C ARG A 69 -12.27 -9.41 -17.81
N LEU A 70 -13.31 -8.80 -17.23
CA LEU A 70 -14.19 -9.47 -16.27
C LEU A 70 -14.94 -10.63 -16.94
N ALA A 71 -15.37 -10.45 -18.19
CA ALA A 71 -15.97 -11.51 -19.00
C ALA A 71 -14.96 -12.62 -19.33
N LEU A 72 -13.74 -12.25 -19.71
CA LEU A 72 -12.66 -13.21 -20.00
C LEU A 72 -12.33 -14.10 -18.79
N LYS A 73 -12.25 -13.51 -17.60
CA LYS A 73 -12.06 -14.27 -16.35
C LYS A 73 -13.20 -15.22 -16.04
N LYS A 74 -14.44 -14.78 -16.22
CA LYS A 74 -15.62 -15.66 -16.03
C LYS A 74 -15.59 -16.85 -17.00
N LEU A 75 -15.04 -16.67 -18.20
CA LEU A 75 -14.86 -17.74 -19.18
C LEU A 75 -13.71 -18.69 -18.79
N ILE A 76 -12.59 -18.17 -18.27
CA ILE A 76 -11.47 -18.99 -17.77
C ILE A 76 -11.90 -19.84 -16.57
N ASP A 77 -12.70 -19.25 -15.67
CA ASP A 77 -13.23 -19.89 -14.46
C ASP A 77 -14.39 -20.86 -14.76
N ALA A 78 -14.92 -20.87 -16.00
CA ALA A 78 -15.98 -21.78 -16.41
C ALA A 78 -15.43 -23.20 -16.69
N ASP A 79 -16.32 -24.19 -16.66
CA ASP A 79 -16.00 -25.58 -17.00
C ASP A 79 -15.87 -25.75 -18.52
N ILE A 80 -14.81 -25.15 -19.07
CA ILE A 80 -14.46 -25.22 -20.49
C ILE A 80 -13.20 -26.09 -20.69
N PRO A 81 -13.01 -26.68 -21.87
CA PRO A 81 -11.83 -27.48 -22.21
C PRO A 81 -10.50 -26.76 -21.93
N GLU A 82 -9.48 -27.50 -21.46
CA GLU A 82 -8.18 -26.92 -21.05
C GLU A 82 -7.40 -26.24 -22.18
N ASP A 83 -7.56 -26.72 -23.43
CA ASP A 83 -7.01 -26.06 -24.62
C ASP A 83 -7.63 -24.67 -24.84
N GLN A 84 -8.92 -24.50 -24.51
CA GLN A 84 -9.58 -23.19 -24.54
C GLN A 84 -9.17 -22.31 -23.35
N LYS A 85 -8.96 -22.87 -22.16
CA LYS A 85 -8.41 -22.11 -21.02
C LYS A 85 -7.00 -21.59 -21.31
N ALA A 86 -6.15 -22.38 -21.97
CA ALA A 86 -4.81 -21.95 -22.37
C ALA A 86 -4.86 -20.74 -23.31
N ILE A 87 -5.74 -20.78 -24.33
CA ILE A 87 -5.96 -19.67 -25.26
C ILE A 87 -6.50 -18.43 -24.53
N LEU A 88 -7.45 -18.58 -23.61
CA LEU A 88 -7.98 -17.45 -22.84
C LEU A 88 -6.94 -16.85 -21.87
N LYS A 89 -6.04 -17.66 -21.31
CA LYS A 89 -4.90 -17.16 -20.51
C LYS A 89 -3.90 -16.39 -21.37
N GLU A 90 -3.61 -16.87 -22.58
CA GLU A 90 -2.78 -16.14 -23.56
C GLU A 90 -3.42 -14.78 -23.90
N ILE A 91 -4.74 -14.75 -24.11
CA ILE A 91 -5.50 -13.51 -24.36
C ILE A 91 -5.49 -12.59 -23.14
N ASP A 92 -5.65 -13.08 -21.90
CA ASP A 92 -5.56 -12.21 -20.69
C ASP A 92 -4.18 -11.57 -20.57
N ASN A 93 -3.12 -12.30 -20.91
CA ASN A 93 -1.75 -11.80 -20.92
C ASN A 93 -1.53 -10.75 -22.03
N GLU A 94 -2.03 -11.01 -23.24
CA GLU A 94 -1.98 -10.07 -24.37
C GLU A 94 -2.80 -8.79 -24.05
N PHE A 95 -3.93 -8.96 -23.37
CA PHE A 95 -4.80 -7.86 -22.93
C PHE A 95 -4.12 -6.98 -21.87
N VAL A 96 -3.42 -7.59 -20.91
CA VAL A 96 -2.55 -6.84 -19.97
C VAL A 96 -1.50 -6.05 -20.73
N SER A 97 -0.85 -6.67 -21.73
CA SER A 97 0.18 -6.01 -22.53
C SER A 97 -0.38 -4.80 -23.29
N ILE A 98 -1.47 -4.98 -24.03
CA ILE A 98 -2.12 -3.92 -24.83
C ILE A 98 -2.64 -2.80 -23.94
N PHE A 99 -3.26 -3.13 -22.80
CA PHE A 99 -3.73 -2.11 -21.86
C PHE A 99 -2.58 -1.31 -21.24
N THR A 100 -1.50 -2.01 -20.87
CA THR A 100 -0.28 -1.39 -20.35
C THR A 100 0.38 -0.50 -21.39
N GLU A 101 0.37 -0.90 -22.66
CA GLU A 101 0.90 -0.13 -23.78
C GLU A 101 0.02 1.10 -24.09
N ASN A 102 -1.31 0.94 -24.12
CA ASN A 102 -2.24 2.04 -24.36
C ASN A 102 -2.26 3.05 -23.23
N ILE A 103 -2.16 2.62 -21.96
CA ILE A 103 -1.98 3.54 -20.83
C ILE A 103 -0.61 4.22 -20.91
N SER A 104 0.47 3.49 -21.21
CA SER A 104 1.80 4.09 -21.39
C SER A 104 1.79 5.16 -22.47
N ARG A 105 1.19 4.89 -23.64
CA ARG A 105 1.01 5.88 -24.73
C ARG A 105 0.16 7.05 -24.26
N THR A 106 -0.98 6.80 -23.64
CA THR A 106 -1.88 7.86 -23.15
C THR A 106 -1.19 8.74 -22.10
N LEU A 107 -0.33 8.18 -21.25
CA LEU A 107 0.46 8.92 -20.26
C LEU A 107 1.67 9.64 -20.87
N GLU A 108 2.17 9.21 -22.02
CA GLU A 108 3.11 10.02 -22.83
C GLU A 108 2.42 11.29 -23.37
N TYR A 109 1.11 11.23 -23.66
CA TYR A 109 0.33 12.37 -24.19
C TYR A 109 -0.32 13.27 -23.13
N ILE A 110 -0.71 12.74 -21.98
CA ILE A 110 -1.36 13.50 -20.90
C ILE A 110 -0.34 13.80 -19.82
N SER A 111 0.44 14.86 -20.03
CA SER A 111 1.31 15.46 -19.01
C SER A 111 0.82 16.88 -18.70
N PRO A 112 -0.09 17.08 -17.72
CA PRO A 112 -0.49 18.40 -17.30
C PRO A 112 0.52 18.99 -16.30
N LYS A 113 1.08 20.17 -16.65
CA LYS A 113 1.44 21.29 -15.76
C LYS A 113 2.48 21.10 -14.64
N GLU A 114 3.58 20.35 -14.83
CA GLU A 114 4.89 20.86 -14.37
C GLU A 114 5.64 21.47 -15.55
N ILE A 115 5.02 22.51 -16.09
CA ILE A 115 5.61 23.35 -17.13
C ILE A 115 6.87 24.06 -16.59
N SER A 116 6.96 24.36 -15.28
CA SER A 116 8.05 25.20 -14.76
C SER A 116 9.46 24.59 -14.78
N LEU A 117 9.62 23.26 -14.82
CA LEU A 117 10.92 22.62 -15.02
C LEU A 117 11.17 22.21 -16.49
N ARG A 118 10.15 22.27 -17.34
CA ARG A 118 10.29 22.16 -18.80
C ARG A 118 10.58 23.52 -19.46
N GLU A 119 10.14 24.60 -18.83
CA GLU A 119 10.36 25.98 -19.25
C GLU A 119 11.37 26.64 -18.30
N GLY A 120 12.66 26.51 -18.63
CA GLY A 120 13.76 27.06 -17.85
C GLY A 120 15.08 26.37 -18.16
N GLU A 121 16.20 27.00 -17.83
CA GLU A 121 17.50 26.35 -17.94
C GLU A 121 17.57 25.17 -16.97
N LEU A 122 17.93 23.98 -17.49
CA LEU A 122 18.21 22.83 -16.65
C LEU A 122 19.57 23.04 -15.96
N PRO A 123 19.73 22.59 -14.71
CA PRO A 123 21.03 22.67 -14.05
C PRO A 123 22.07 21.86 -14.83
N SER A 124 23.32 22.35 -14.86
CA SER A 124 24.40 21.64 -15.53
C SER A 124 24.66 20.28 -14.88
N ILE A 125 25.00 19.30 -15.72
CA ILE A 125 25.43 17.96 -15.29
C ILE A 125 26.97 17.96 -15.24
N PRO A 126 27.59 17.52 -14.14
CA PRO A 126 29.05 17.32 -14.11
C PRO A 126 29.50 16.40 -15.25
N GLU A 127 30.55 16.78 -15.98
CA GLU A 127 31.00 16.04 -17.17
C GLU A 127 31.30 14.56 -16.87
N LYS A 128 31.91 14.29 -15.71
CA LYS A 128 32.14 12.92 -15.19
C LYS A 128 30.85 12.10 -15.13
N HIS A 129 29.74 12.70 -14.66
CA HIS A 129 28.46 12.01 -14.59
C HIS A 129 27.92 11.72 -15.99
N ARG A 130 27.96 12.71 -16.89
CA ARG A 130 27.48 12.56 -18.27
C ARG A 130 28.24 11.47 -19.01
N GLU A 131 29.57 11.44 -18.88
CA GLU A 131 30.42 10.41 -19.49
C GLU A 131 30.04 9.02 -18.96
N VAL A 132 30.05 8.83 -17.64
CA VAL A 132 29.82 7.50 -17.05
C VAL A 132 28.40 6.99 -17.31
N ILE A 133 27.38 7.85 -17.18
CA ILE A 133 25.99 7.49 -17.49
C ILE A 133 25.86 7.12 -18.98
N SER A 134 26.43 7.91 -19.89
CA SER A 134 26.39 7.61 -21.32
C SER A 134 27.06 6.27 -21.64
N ARG A 135 28.23 5.98 -21.07
CA ARG A 135 28.95 4.72 -21.31
C ARG A 135 28.18 3.51 -20.82
N TYR A 136 27.54 3.63 -19.65
CA TYR A 136 26.67 2.57 -19.11
C TYR A 136 25.48 2.31 -20.03
N LEU A 137 24.78 3.36 -20.46
CA LEU A 137 23.58 3.25 -21.31
C LEU A 137 23.88 2.70 -22.70
N LYS A 138 25.12 2.88 -23.18
CA LYS A 138 25.63 2.24 -24.41
C LYS A 138 26.10 0.78 -24.21
N GLY A 139 26.08 0.28 -22.97
CA GLY A 139 26.58 -1.05 -22.62
C GLY A 139 28.12 -1.18 -22.66
N GLU A 140 28.85 -0.07 -22.72
CA GLU A 140 30.32 -0.07 -22.78
C GLU A 140 30.97 -0.39 -21.42
N ILE A 141 30.23 -0.15 -20.35
CA ILE A 141 30.61 -0.51 -18.99
C ILE A 141 29.43 -1.21 -18.32
N ASP A 142 29.74 -2.21 -17.51
CA ASP A 142 28.74 -2.86 -16.70
C ASP A 142 28.28 -1.96 -15.53
N MET A 143 27.23 -2.42 -14.87
CA MET A 143 26.59 -1.76 -13.75
C MET A 143 27.53 -1.53 -12.56
N HIS A 144 28.37 -2.50 -12.22
CA HIS A 144 29.32 -2.40 -11.11
C HIS A 144 30.42 -1.39 -11.43
N THR A 145 30.91 -1.39 -12.68
CA THR A 145 31.89 -0.42 -13.16
C THR A 145 31.32 1.01 -13.13
N ALA A 146 30.06 1.19 -13.53
CA ALA A 146 29.39 2.49 -13.45
C ALA A 146 29.27 2.97 -11.99
N ILE A 147 28.85 2.10 -11.07
CA ILE A 147 28.74 2.38 -9.63
C ILE A 147 30.06 2.85 -9.03
N ASN A 148 31.15 2.11 -9.30
CA ASN A 148 32.47 2.44 -8.77
C ASN A 148 33.00 3.77 -9.32
N LYS A 149 32.80 4.02 -10.62
CA LYS A 149 33.25 5.25 -11.27
C LYS A 149 32.45 6.49 -10.85
N LEU A 150 31.19 6.29 -10.46
CA LEU A 150 30.34 7.35 -9.97
C LEU A 150 30.59 7.68 -8.48
N GLU A 151 31.46 6.94 -7.77
CA GLU A 151 31.77 7.20 -6.35
C GLU A 151 30.49 7.36 -5.53
N LEU A 152 29.60 6.37 -5.59
CA LEU A 152 28.28 6.37 -4.91
C LEU A 152 28.41 6.31 -3.38
N ASP A 153 28.95 7.35 -2.76
CA ASP A 153 28.70 7.65 -1.35
C ASP A 153 27.29 8.26 -1.17
N ARG A 154 26.82 8.33 0.07
CA ARG A 154 25.45 8.74 0.42
C ARG A 154 25.06 10.12 -0.13
N ASP A 155 25.99 11.07 -0.20
CA ASP A 155 25.75 12.42 -0.71
C ASP A 155 25.87 12.48 -2.24
N SER A 156 26.79 11.69 -2.80
CA SER A 156 27.02 11.54 -4.24
C SER A 156 25.82 10.89 -4.96
N VAL A 157 25.15 9.92 -4.34
CA VAL A 157 23.99 9.20 -4.93
C VAL A 157 22.84 10.15 -5.32
N LYS A 158 22.53 11.15 -4.48
CA LYS A 158 21.46 12.12 -4.78
C LYS A 158 21.84 13.03 -5.95
N ASN A 159 23.11 13.41 -6.04
CA ASN A 159 23.63 14.22 -7.15
C ASN A 159 23.61 13.46 -8.47
N ILE A 160 23.96 12.17 -8.45
CA ILE A 160 23.89 11.29 -9.61
C ILE A 160 22.44 11.10 -10.08
N LEU A 161 21.51 10.84 -9.16
CA LEU A 161 20.09 10.77 -9.50
C LEU A 161 19.61 12.09 -10.12
N LYS A 162 20.03 13.23 -9.59
CA LYS A 162 19.71 14.54 -10.16
C LYS A 162 20.26 14.65 -11.59
N SER A 163 21.50 14.21 -11.84
CA SER A 163 22.07 14.19 -13.20
C SER A 163 21.28 13.29 -14.15
N ILE A 164 20.89 12.08 -13.71
CA ILE A 164 20.03 11.17 -14.49
C ILE A 164 18.71 11.85 -14.84
N LYS A 165 18.05 12.48 -13.86
CA LYS A 165 16.78 13.20 -14.07
C LYS A 165 16.92 14.38 -15.04
N VAL A 166 18.03 15.11 -14.96
CA VAL A 166 18.31 16.20 -15.91
C VAL A 166 18.49 15.65 -17.31
N MET A 167 19.22 14.54 -17.50
CA MET A 167 19.36 13.89 -18.81
C MET A 167 18.01 13.43 -19.35
N ASP A 168 17.16 12.82 -18.52
CA ASP A 168 15.81 12.43 -18.94
C ASP A 168 14.97 13.64 -19.36
N LEU A 169 15.08 14.77 -18.65
CA LEU A 169 14.41 16.03 -19.00
C LEU A 169 14.98 16.66 -20.28
N GLU A 170 16.29 16.58 -20.52
CA GLU A 170 16.93 16.99 -21.78
C GLU A 170 16.35 16.20 -22.95
N ILE A 171 16.28 14.86 -22.83
CA ILE A 171 15.70 13.98 -23.84
C ILE A 171 14.22 14.30 -24.07
N ASP A 172 13.46 14.52 -22.99
CA ASP A 172 12.04 14.86 -23.05
C ASP A 172 11.76 16.20 -23.76
N ARG A 173 12.75 17.09 -23.89
CA ARG A 173 12.65 18.36 -24.63
C ARG A 173 12.94 18.23 -26.13
N LEU A 174 13.51 17.11 -26.59
CA LEU A 174 13.86 16.92 -27.99
C LEU A 174 12.63 16.65 -28.89
N PRO A 175 12.73 16.88 -30.20
CA PRO A 175 11.74 16.41 -31.18
C PRO A 175 11.54 14.89 -31.11
N LEU A 176 10.38 14.40 -31.56
CA LEU A 176 10.02 12.97 -31.47
C LEU A 176 11.04 12.04 -32.17
N GLU A 177 11.54 12.47 -33.33
CA GLU A 177 12.51 11.70 -34.12
C GLU A 177 13.84 11.51 -33.37
N GLU A 178 14.32 12.56 -32.70
CA GLU A 178 15.53 12.53 -31.88
C GLU A 178 15.34 11.74 -30.58
N LYS A 179 14.15 11.83 -29.98
CA LYS A 179 13.77 11.00 -28.81
C LYS A 179 13.84 9.52 -29.13
N GLU A 180 13.31 9.12 -30.28
CA GLU A 180 13.36 7.71 -30.72
C GLU A 180 14.80 7.26 -30.99
N ALA A 181 15.64 8.12 -31.56
CA ALA A 181 17.07 7.82 -31.73
C ALA A 181 17.80 7.61 -30.39
N LEU A 182 17.39 8.31 -29.33
CA LEU A 182 17.96 8.22 -27.98
C LEU A 182 17.21 7.25 -27.07
N LYS A 183 16.29 6.44 -27.60
CA LYS A 183 15.49 5.48 -26.81
C LYS A 183 16.33 4.45 -26.07
N HIS A 184 17.50 4.11 -26.59
CA HIS A 184 18.48 3.23 -25.92
C HIS A 184 19.08 3.86 -24.65
N ILE A 185 19.06 5.20 -24.53
CA ILE A 185 19.50 5.95 -23.35
C ILE A 185 18.42 5.93 -22.25
N ARG A 186 17.18 5.46 -22.53
CA ARG A 186 16.12 5.31 -21.51
C ARG A 186 16.32 4.13 -20.54
N GLY A 187 17.47 3.45 -20.55
CA GLY A 187 17.89 2.48 -19.51
C GLY A 187 18.18 3.10 -18.13
N THR A 188 17.51 4.21 -17.80
CA THR A 188 17.70 4.93 -16.53
C THR A 188 16.94 4.28 -15.38
N TYR A 189 16.03 3.35 -15.65
CA TYR A 189 15.30 2.63 -14.60
C TYR A 189 16.24 1.81 -13.72
N GLU A 190 17.18 1.09 -14.32
CA GLU A 190 18.21 0.31 -13.64
C GLU A 190 19.13 1.24 -12.83
N LEU A 191 19.59 2.34 -13.42
CA LEU A 191 20.43 3.32 -12.70
C LEU A 191 19.69 3.98 -11.52
N ARG A 192 18.42 4.35 -11.69
CA ARG A 192 17.58 4.90 -10.62
C ARG A 192 17.37 3.88 -9.50
N THR A 193 17.19 2.62 -9.86
CA THR A 193 17.10 1.50 -8.90
C THR A 193 18.38 1.34 -8.09
N LEU A 194 19.55 1.45 -8.73
CA LEU A 194 20.83 1.41 -8.04
C LEU A 194 21.04 2.60 -7.12
N CYS A 195 20.68 3.80 -7.57
CA CYS A 195 20.74 4.98 -6.71
C CYS A 195 19.84 4.78 -5.47
N LEU A 196 18.63 4.24 -5.65
CA LEU A 196 17.74 3.94 -4.55
C LEU A 196 18.34 2.92 -3.56
N GLN A 197 18.92 1.83 -4.07
CA GLN A 197 19.56 0.80 -3.24
C GLN A 197 20.80 1.34 -2.51
N ALA A 198 21.69 2.06 -3.21
CA ALA A 198 22.89 2.66 -2.66
C ALA A 198 22.61 3.80 -1.67
N SER A 199 21.39 4.35 -1.66
CA SER A 199 20.98 5.37 -0.70
C SER A 199 20.79 4.82 0.72
N GLU A 200 20.75 3.50 0.92
CA GLU A 200 20.61 2.85 2.23
C GLU A 200 19.43 3.39 3.07
N GLY A 201 18.28 3.64 2.45
CA GLY A 201 17.08 4.12 3.14
C GLY A 201 16.88 5.63 3.13
N THR A 202 17.82 6.40 2.58
CA THR A 202 17.83 7.88 2.68
C THR A 202 17.13 8.58 1.53
N MET A 203 16.80 7.82 0.49
CA MET A 203 16.00 8.22 -0.66
C MET A 203 14.76 7.35 -0.73
N ASN A 204 13.61 7.97 -0.98
CA ASN A 204 12.37 7.24 -1.21
C ASN A 204 12.24 6.83 -2.69
N SER A 205 11.52 5.74 -2.93
CA SER A 205 11.21 5.18 -4.25
C SER A 205 10.56 6.20 -5.19
N TYR A 206 9.54 6.95 -4.74
CA TYR A 206 8.94 7.99 -5.57
C TYR A 206 9.96 9.06 -5.97
N GLU A 207 10.95 9.37 -5.13
CA GLU A 207 12.02 10.31 -5.46
C GLU A 207 12.89 9.73 -6.57
N ALA A 208 13.25 8.46 -6.47
CA ALA A 208 14.08 7.77 -7.46
C ALA A 208 13.40 7.67 -8.84
N TYR A 209 12.09 7.41 -8.89
CA TYR A 209 11.39 7.11 -10.15
C TYR A 209 10.53 8.24 -10.72
N THR A 210 10.44 9.37 -10.04
CA THR A 210 9.77 10.55 -10.60
C THR A 210 10.70 11.42 -11.44
N LYS A 211 10.12 12.24 -12.32
CA LYS A 211 10.84 13.10 -13.27
C LYS A 211 11.35 14.40 -12.65
N SER A 212 10.67 14.93 -11.63
CA SER A 212 11.03 16.23 -11.05
C SER A 212 12.37 16.23 -10.32
N ILE A 213 13.06 17.37 -10.41
CA ILE A 213 14.30 17.70 -9.69
C ILE A 213 14.06 18.73 -8.57
N ASN A 214 12.80 19.10 -8.31
CA ASN A 214 12.45 20.12 -7.34
C ASN A 214 12.59 19.59 -5.89
N PRO A 215 13.46 20.18 -5.06
CA PRO A 215 13.70 19.70 -3.69
C PRO A 215 12.48 19.77 -2.78
N ARG A 216 11.50 20.66 -3.05
CA ARG A 216 10.27 20.78 -2.26
C ARG A 216 9.47 19.49 -2.18
N PHE A 217 9.58 18.64 -3.19
CA PHE A 217 8.91 17.33 -3.18
C PHE A 217 9.64 16.28 -2.36
N PHE A 218 10.89 16.54 -1.93
CA PHE A 218 11.80 15.54 -1.37
C PHE A 218 12.28 15.85 0.05
N GLU A 219 12.17 17.11 0.51
CA GLU A 219 12.61 17.52 1.85
C GLU A 219 11.81 16.83 2.98
N ASN A 220 10.51 16.64 2.78
CA ASN A 220 9.66 15.89 3.69
C ASN A 220 8.76 14.91 2.90
N PRO A 221 9.13 13.62 2.82
CA PRO A 221 8.40 12.62 2.03
C PRO A 221 7.01 12.29 2.60
N PHE A 222 6.71 12.78 3.81
CA PHE A 222 5.42 12.63 4.46
C PHE A 222 4.54 13.89 4.32
N SER A 223 5.05 14.96 3.72
CA SER A 223 4.26 16.17 3.47
C SER A 223 3.11 15.90 2.51
N SER A 224 2.03 16.68 2.64
CA SER A 224 0.90 16.65 1.71
C SER A 224 1.36 16.94 0.27
N VAL A 225 2.30 17.88 0.10
CA VAL A 225 2.85 18.26 -1.21
C VAL A 225 3.60 17.10 -1.87
N ALA A 226 4.45 16.39 -1.13
CA ALA A 226 5.16 15.22 -1.66
C ALA A 226 4.18 14.10 -2.05
N ARG A 227 3.15 13.86 -1.21
CA ARG A 227 2.12 12.84 -1.49
C ARG A 227 1.24 13.21 -2.68
N GLU A 228 0.85 14.47 -2.81
CA GLU A 228 0.08 14.97 -3.95
C GLU A 228 0.91 14.88 -5.23
N TYR A 229 2.18 15.26 -5.20
CA TYR A 229 3.06 15.07 -6.35
C TYR A 229 3.20 13.59 -6.72
N ALA A 230 3.45 12.72 -5.73
CA ALA A 230 3.55 11.28 -5.93
C ALA A 230 2.21 10.63 -6.34
N SER A 231 1.06 11.28 -6.15
CA SER A 231 -0.24 10.69 -6.51
C SER A 231 -0.48 10.65 -8.01
N HIS A 232 0.24 11.45 -8.80
CA HIS A 232 0.02 11.58 -10.24
C HIS A 232 0.95 10.66 -11.05
N GLU A 233 0.40 9.75 -11.85
CA GLU A 233 1.18 8.78 -12.65
C GLU A 233 2.12 9.44 -13.66
N TYR A 234 1.73 10.57 -14.25
CA TYR A 234 2.54 11.26 -15.27
C TYR A 234 3.86 11.80 -14.71
N ASN A 235 3.98 11.93 -13.38
CA ASN A 235 5.21 12.33 -12.70
C ASN A 235 6.25 11.22 -12.64
N TYR A 236 5.86 9.96 -12.86
CA TYR A 236 6.75 8.80 -12.86
C TYR A 236 7.29 8.52 -14.25
N ILE A 237 8.46 7.87 -14.31
CA ILE A 237 8.96 7.29 -15.56
C ILE A 237 8.09 6.09 -16.00
N PRO A 238 7.94 5.84 -17.32
CA PRO A 238 7.00 4.85 -17.84
C PRO A 238 7.19 3.44 -17.26
N GLU A 239 8.42 3.00 -17.04
CA GLU A 239 8.77 1.73 -16.40
C GLU A 239 8.09 1.59 -15.04
N ARG A 240 8.17 2.63 -14.21
CA ARG A 240 7.60 2.59 -12.85
C ARG A 240 6.07 2.67 -12.88
N VAL A 241 5.50 3.41 -13.83
CA VAL A 241 4.06 3.40 -14.06
C VAL A 241 3.58 1.99 -14.41
N ARG A 242 4.30 1.25 -15.26
CA ARG A 242 3.97 -0.14 -15.59
C ARG A 242 3.98 -1.03 -14.34
N ASP A 243 4.94 -0.82 -13.44
CA ASP A 243 4.97 -1.52 -12.15
C ASP A 243 3.77 -1.18 -11.27
N HIS A 244 3.39 0.10 -11.18
CA HIS A 244 2.19 0.51 -10.44
C HIS A 244 0.95 -0.18 -10.98
N ILE A 245 0.76 -0.17 -12.30
CA ILE A 245 -0.38 -0.83 -12.95
C ILE A 245 -0.39 -2.32 -12.62
N LYS A 246 0.75 -3.01 -12.74
CA LYS A 246 0.86 -4.43 -12.38
C LYS A 246 0.48 -4.69 -10.92
N VAL A 247 0.97 -3.88 -9.99
CA VAL A 247 0.67 -3.99 -8.55
C VAL A 247 -0.82 -3.75 -8.30
N LEU A 248 -1.38 -2.64 -8.81
CA LEU A 248 -2.79 -2.28 -8.63
C LEU A 248 -3.72 -3.34 -9.23
N HIS A 249 -3.41 -3.84 -10.43
CA HIS A 249 -4.19 -4.90 -11.07
C HIS A 249 -4.10 -6.21 -10.30
N GLY A 250 -2.89 -6.67 -9.97
CA GLY A 250 -2.70 -7.90 -9.20
C GLY A 250 -3.48 -7.85 -7.88
N TYR A 251 -3.40 -6.71 -7.20
CA TYR A 251 -4.11 -6.50 -5.95
C TYR A 251 -5.64 -6.44 -6.11
N GLY A 252 -6.14 -5.77 -7.16
CA GLY A 252 -7.57 -5.76 -7.48
C GLY A 252 -8.12 -7.18 -7.75
N ILE A 253 -7.31 -8.05 -8.36
CA ILE A 253 -7.65 -9.46 -8.57
C ILE A 253 -7.74 -10.21 -7.24
N GLU A 254 -6.73 -10.06 -6.37
CA GLU A 254 -6.71 -10.69 -5.06
C GLU A 254 -7.90 -10.24 -4.20
N MET A 255 -8.24 -8.95 -4.22
CA MET A 255 -9.39 -8.38 -3.52
C MET A 255 -10.73 -8.93 -4.03
N MET A 256 -10.90 -9.06 -5.36
CA MET A 256 -12.09 -9.71 -5.93
C MET A 256 -12.17 -11.19 -5.53
N ALA A 257 -11.04 -11.91 -5.53
CA ALA A 257 -11.00 -13.30 -5.10
C ALA A 257 -11.38 -13.43 -3.62
N LEU A 258 -10.86 -12.55 -2.76
CA LEU A 258 -11.22 -12.46 -1.35
C LEU A 258 -12.72 -12.21 -1.17
N SER A 259 -13.29 -11.25 -1.89
CA SER A 259 -14.73 -10.96 -1.84
C SER A 259 -15.57 -12.19 -2.20
N ARG A 260 -15.16 -12.97 -3.20
CA ARG A 260 -15.84 -14.22 -3.59
C ARG A 260 -15.77 -15.27 -2.49
N ARG A 261 -14.60 -15.42 -1.85
CA ARG A 261 -14.41 -16.37 -0.75
C ARG A 261 -15.25 -16.02 0.48
N LEU A 262 -15.43 -14.73 0.80
CA LEU A 262 -16.32 -14.29 1.87
C LEU A 262 -17.79 -14.67 1.61
N ALA A 263 -18.21 -14.72 0.34
CA ALA A 263 -19.55 -15.16 -0.10
C ALA A 263 -20.71 -14.47 0.65
N LEU A 264 -20.57 -13.17 0.91
CA LEU A 264 -21.57 -12.38 1.63
C LEU A 264 -22.76 -12.03 0.71
N PRO A 265 -23.99 -12.01 1.24
CA PRO A 265 -25.20 -11.73 0.45
C PRO A 265 -25.25 -10.28 -0.05
N HIS A 266 -24.54 -9.37 0.60
CA HIS A 266 -24.42 -7.97 0.24
C HIS A 266 -23.00 -7.47 0.43
N ARG A 267 -22.72 -6.26 -0.06
CA ARG A 267 -21.39 -5.66 0.01
C ARG A 267 -21.09 -5.23 1.44
N VAL A 268 -19.93 -5.66 1.94
CA VAL A 268 -19.46 -5.33 3.30
C VAL A 268 -18.01 -4.86 3.25
N PHE A 269 -17.72 -3.75 3.94
CA PHE A 269 -16.39 -3.40 4.39
C PHE A 269 -16.14 -4.01 5.76
N TYR A 270 -15.35 -5.09 5.75
CA TYR A 270 -14.95 -5.77 6.96
C TYR A 270 -13.66 -5.14 7.48
N CYS A 271 -13.77 -4.35 8.53
CA CYS A 271 -12.69 -3.52 9.04
C CYS A 271 -12.05 -4.19 10.25
N ILE A 272 -10.73 -4.32 10.23
CA ILE A 272 -9.96 -4.76 11.39
C ILE A 272 -9.07 -3.61 11.82
N GLY A 273 -9.54 -2.88 12.84
CA GLY A 273 -8.81 -1.81 13.51
C GLY A 273 -7.93 -2.33 14.65
N GLY A 274 -6.93 -1.54 15.00
CA GLY A 274 -6.01 -1.84 16.11
C GLY A 274 -4.56 -1.55 15.76
N ASN A 275 -3.74 -1.37 16.79
CA ASN A 275 -2.34 -1.01 16.62
C ASN A 275 -1.52 -2.13 15.92
N SER A 276 -0.25 -1.85 15.63
CA SER A 276 0.67 -2.85 15.09
C SER A 276 0.99 -3.89 16.17
N GLY A 277 1.01 -5.19 15.83
CA GLY A 277 1.33 -6.26 16.79
C GLY A 277 0.19 -6.66 17.76
N VAL A 278 -0.98 -6.03 17.74
CA VAL A 278 -2.07 -6.35 18.69
C VAL A 278 -2.75 -7.71 18.43
N GLY A 279 -2.49 -8.34 17.28
CA GLY A 279 -3.05 -9.66 16.94
C GLY A 279 -4.25 -9.60 15.99
N LYS A 280 -4.28 -8.63 15.08
CA LYS A 280 -5.31 -8.47 14.03
C LYS A 280 -5.61 -9.74 13.25
N THR A 281 -4.58 -10.33 12.64
CA THR A 281 -4.68 -11.58 11.86
C THR A 281 -5.20 -12.76 12.68
N ARG A 282 -4.83 -12.83 13.97
CA ARG A 282 -5.33 -13.91 14.84
C ARG A 282 -6.82 -13.77 15.11
N CYS A 283 -7.30 -12.56 15.40
CA CYS A 283 -8.74 -12.31 15.57
C CYS A 283 -9.53 -12.61 14.30
N ALA A 284 -8.97 -12.25 13.13
CA ALA A 284 -9.48 -12.63 11.82
C ALA A 284 -9.64 -14.15 11.66
N LYS A 285 -8.61 -14.93 12.02
CA LYS A 285 -8.63 -16.41 11.93
C LYS A 285 -9.70 -17.05 12.82
N MET A 286 -10.04 -16.42 13.95
CA MET A 286 -11.02 -16.96 14.90
C MET A 286 -12.47 -16.59 14.54
N ASP A 287 -12.69 -15.65 13.61
CA ASP A 287 -14.03 -15.28 13.19
C ASP A 287 -14.54 -16.26 12.09
N PRO A 288 -15.69 -16.93 12.30
CA PRO A 288 -16.19 -17.94 11.36
C PRO A 288 -16.55 -17.42 9.96
N GLU A 289 -16.86 -16.14 9.83
CA GLU A 289 -17.22 -15.52 8.56
C GLU A 289 -16.00 -14.94 7.87
N PHE A 290 -15.15 -14.23 8.62
CA PHE A 290 -13.93 -13.64 8.13
C PHE A 290 -12.92 -14.70 7.67
N SER A 291 -12.80 -15.80 8.43
CA SER A 291 -11.87 -16.89 8.12
C SER A 291 -12.10 -17.50 6.74
N LYS A 292 -13.33 -17.45 6.21
CA LYS A 292 -13.64 -17.87 4.84
C LYS A 292 -12.89 -17.04 3.79
N GLY A 293 -12.69 -15.74 4.06
CA GLY A 293 -11.95 -14.83 3.18
C GLY A 293 -10.44 -15.07 3.18
N LEU A 294 -9.90 -15.79 4.17
CA LEU A 294 -8.48 -16.05 4.30
C LEU A 294 -8.02 -17.10 3.27
N LEU A 295 -6.81 -16.93 2.74
CA LEU A 295 -6.14 -17.92 1.90
C LEU A 295 -4.95 -18.46 2.68
N GLU A 296 -4.97 -19.76 3.02
CA GLU A 296 -3.93 -20.40 3.84
C GLU A 296 -3.72 -19.71 5.21
N GLY A 297 -4.79 -19.07 5.73
CA GLY A 297 -4.76 -18.29 6.96
C GLY A 297 -4.33 -16.84 6.77
N GLU A 298 -3.91 -16.41 5.58
CA GLU A 298 -3.46 -15.05 5.31
C GLU A 298 -4.55 -14.17 4.69
N MET A 299 -4.49 -12.87 4.97
CA MET A 299 -5.45 -11.86 4.48
C MET A 299 -5.12 -11.42 3.04
N VAL A 300 -4.88 -12.37 2.14
CA VAL A 300 -4.50 -12.10 0.74
C VAL A 300 -5.63 -11.37 0.01
N GLY A 301 -5.36 -10.15 -0.45
CA GLY A 301 -6.33 -9.26 -1.10
C GLY A 301 -7.05 -8.29 -0.15
N ALA A 302 -6.75 -8.32 1.16
CA ALA A 302 -7.23 -7.30 2.09
C ALA A 302 -6.52 -5.98 1.81
N LEU A 303 -7.24 -4.87 1.82
CA LEU A 303 -6.72 -3.51 1.66
C LEU A 303 -5.84 -3.14 2.86
N SER A 304 -4.52 -3.20 2.63
CA SER A 304 -3.45 -2.99 3.59
C SER A 304 -2.26 -2.35 2.90
N LEU A 305 -1.76 -1.26 3.47
CA LEU A 305 -0.56 -0.58 2.98
C LEU A 305 0.63 -1.53 2.91
N ASP A 306 0.77 -2.44 3.87
CA ASP A 306 1.96 -3.29 3.98
C ASP A 306 1.98 -4.40 2.92
N THR A 307 0.82 -4.94 2.54
CA THR A 307 0.72 -5.87 1.41
C THR A 307 1.09 -5.18 0.09
N LEU A 308 0.66 -3.93 -0.11
CA LEU A 308 1.03 -3.16 -1.30
C LEU A 308 2.53 -2.85 -1.36
N LYS A 309 3.14 -2.51 -0.22
CA LYS A 309 4.60 -2.37 -0.11
C LYS A 309 5.32 -3.68 -0.48
N GLY A 310 4.84 -4.81 0.04
CA GLY A 310 5.38 -6.13 -0.30
C GLY A 310 5.35 -6.39 -1.81
N ASN A 311 4.23 -6.08 -2.47
CA ASN A 311 4.10 -6.22 -3.92
C ASN A 311 4.97 -5.23 -4.70
N LEU A 312 5.13 -3.98 -4.24
CA LEU A 312 6.06 -3.02 -4.85
C LEU A 312 7.52 -3.46 -4.72
N ARG A 313 7.91 -4.05 -3.58
CA ARG A 313 9.27 -4.55 -3.33
C ARG A 313 9.63 -5.71 -4.25
N LYS A 314 8.68 -6.53 -4.69
CA LYS A 314 8.95 -7.61 -5.67
C LYS A 314 9.55 -7.06 -6.98
N ASN A 315 9.21 -5.82 -7.34
CA ASN A 315 9.74 -5.15 -8.54
C ASN A 315 11.02 -4.34 -8.27
N ILE A 316 11.37 -4.11 -6.99
CA ILE A 316 12.59 -3.41 -6.57
C ILE A 316 13.21 -4.13 -5.37
N PRO A 317 14.01 -5.18 -5.59
CA PRO A 317 14.63 -5.90 -4.48
C PRO A 317 15.59 -4.99 -3.71
N LYS A 318 15.89 -5.35 -2.45
CA LYS A 318 16.88 -4.66 -1.59
C LYS A 318 16.54 -3.20 -1.23
N VAL A 319 15.26 -2.88 -1.08
CA VAL A 319 14.79 -1.57 -0.54
C VAL A 319 14.03 -1.76 0.77
N THR A 320 14.23 -0.82 1.69
CA THR A 320 13.60 -0.87 3.02
C THR A 320 12.10 -0.53 2.93
N ASN A 321 11.32 -0.89 3.97
CA ASN A 321 9.90 -0.50 4.08
C ASN A 321 9.72 1.01 4.04
N GLN A 322 10.67 1.76 4.59
CA GLN A 322 10.63 3.21 4.65
C GLN A 322 10.71 3.82 3.26
N GLN A 323 11.62 3.34 2.39
CA GLN A 323 11.81 3.88 1.05
C GLN A 323 10.56 3.75 0.17
N ILE A 324 9.75 2.72 0.38
CA ILE A 324 8.52 2.47 -0.40
C ILE A 324 7.25 2.96 0.29
N HIS A 325 7.35 3.60 1.47
CA HIS A 325 6.18 3.95 2.26
C HIS A 325 5.26 4.96 1.55
N THR A 326 5.81 6.09 1.10
CA THR A 326 5.02 7.16 0.46
C THR A 326 4.38 6.65 -0.84
N GLU A 327 5.14 5.96 -1.68
CA GLU A 327 4.64 5.38 -2.94
C GLU A 327 3.55 4.32 -2.67
N GLY A 328 3.78 3.43 -1.70
CA GLY A 328 2.77 2.45 -1.28
C GLY A 328 1.48 3.11 -0.77
N SER A 329 1.59 4.19 0.02
CA SER A 329 0.44 4.94 0.54
C SER A 329 -0.36 5.59 -0.58
N VAL A 330 0.31 6.15 -1.58
CA VAL A 330 -0.34 6.67 -2.79
C VAL A 330 -1.12 5.57 -3.51
N LEU A 331 -0.50 4.42 -3.78
CA LEU A 331 -1.18 3.33 -4.50
C LEU A 331 -2.37 2.78 -3.71
N ALA A 332 -2.25 2.71 -2.38
CA ALA A 332 -3.33 2.31 -1.51
C ALA A 332 -4.51 3.30 -1.56
N GLY A 333 -4.22 4.60 -1.60
CA GLY A 333 -5.23 5.65 -1.81
C GLY A 333 -5.92 5.58 -3.17
N LYS A 334 -5.19 5.19 -4.23
CA LYS A 334 -5.78 4.95 -5.56
C LYS A 334 -6.76 3.78 -5.54
N LEU A 335 -6.38 2.66 -4.92
CA LEU A 335 -7.27 1.51 -4.73
C LEU A 335 -8.52 1.87 -3.91
N ALA A 336 -8.36 2.64 -2.84
CA ALA A 336 -9.51 3.14 -2.07
C ALA A 336 -10.43 4.03 -2.91
N SER A 337 -9.86 4.87 -3.79
CA SER A 337 -10.64 5.70 -4.72
C SER A 337 -11.39 4.85 -5.77
N GLU A 338 -10.85 3.70 -6.18
CA GLU A 338 -11.58 2.75 -7.03
C GLU A 338 -12.76 2.09 -6.31
N LEU A 339 -12.69 1.92 -4.98
CA LEU A 339 -13.82 1.47 -4.17
C LEU A 339 -14.92 2.53 -4.09
N GLU A 340 -14.54 3.81 -3.93
CA GLU A 340 -15.43 4.98 -3.94
C GLU A 340 -16.20 5.09 -5.26
N ASN A 341 -15.47 5.00 -6.39
CA ASN A 341 -16.04 5.19 -7.73
C ASN A 341 -16.87 4.01 -8.22
N LYS A 342 -17.24 3.07 -7.34
CA LYS A 342 -18.01 1.84 -7.65
C LYS A 342 -17.36 0.97 -8.73
N ALA A 343 -16.10 1.23 -9.08
CA ALA A 343 -15.39 0.47 -10.09
C ALA A 343 -15.07 -0.94 -9.56
N LEU A 344 -15.05 -1.11 -8.24
CA LEU A 344 -14.89 -2.39 -7.55
C LEU A 344 -16.14 -2.66 -6.68
N HIS A 345 -17.14 -3.31 -7.25
CA HIS A 345 -18.34 -3.78 -6.55
C HIS A 345 -18.07 -5.07 -5.74
N SER A 346 -17.18 -4.98 -4.77
CA SER A 346 -16.73 -6.12 -3.96
C SER A 346 -16.80 -5.82 -2.47
N SER A 347 -17.05 -6.85 -1.66
CA SER A 347 -16.77 -6.82 -0.23
C SER A 347 -15.26 -6.80 -0.03
N VAL A 348 -14.79 -6.02 0.94
CA VAL A 348 -13.35 -5.78 1.14
C VAL A 348 -13.02 -5.93 2.60
N ILE A 349 -11.90 -6.57 2.88
CA ILE A 349 -11.27 -6.52 4.20
C ILE A 349 -10.35 -5.30 4.23
N ILE A 350 -10.51 -4.43 5.22
CA ILE A 350 -9.66 -3.26 5.45
C ILE A 350 -8.81 -3.55 6.70
N ASP A 351 -7.51 -3.76 6.49
CA ASP A 351 -6.53 -4.02 7.55
C ASP A 351 -5.67 -2.78 7.74
N GLU A 352 -6.12 -1.91 8.63
CA GLU A 352 -5.55 -0.60 8.92
C GLU A 352 -5.55 -0.37 10.43
N ARG A 353 -4.88 0.67 10.92
CA ARG A 353 -4.97 1.00 12.35
C ARG A 353 -6.39 1.45 12.72
N LEU A 354 -7.04 2.21 11.83
CA LEU A 354 -8.36 2.83 12.00
C LEU A 354 -8.56 3.52 13.37
N GLY A 355 -7.47 4.01 13.96
CA GLY A 355 -7.43 4.57 15.30
C GLY A 355 -7.90 6.02 15.43
N THR A 356 -8.51 6.58 14.38
CA THR A 356 -8.86 7.99 14.36
C THR A 356 -10.29 8.21 13.92
N ILE A 357 -10.95 9.20 14.51
CA ILE A 357 -12.32 9.61 14.18
C ILE A 357 -12.43 9.99 12.70
N GLU A 358 -11.44 10.71 12.16
CA GLU A 358 -11.42 11.11 10.76
C GLU A 358 -11.37 9.89 9.83
N GLY A 359 -10.51 8.90 10.13
CA GLY A 359 -10.42 7.66 9.36
C GLY A 359 -11.75 6.89 9.32
N VAL A 360 -12.41 6.77 10.48
CA VAL A 360 -13.73 6.09 10.58
C VAL A 360 -14.82 6.88 9.86
N LYS A 361 -14.86 8.21 9.98
CA LYS A 361 -15.83 9.07 9.28
C LYS A 361 -15.66 9.02 7.77
N ARG A 362 -14.41 9.01 7.27
CA ARG A 362 -14.14 8.85 5.85
C ARG A 362 -14.63 7.48 5.38
N LEU A 363 -14.29 6.41 6.08
CA LEU A 363 -14.79 5.07 5.78
C LEU A 363 -16.33 5.02 5.71
N LEU A 364 -17.02 5.63 6.68
CA LEU A 364 -18.49 5.76 6.67
C LEU A 364 -19.03 6.50 5.45
N THR A 365 -18.37 7.59 5.06
CA THR A 365 -18.75 8.38 3.88
C THR A 365 -18.68 7.53 2.62
N ILE A 366 -17.59 6.77 2.47
CA ILE A 366 -17.40 5.85 1.34
C ILE A 366 -18.47 4.75 1.38
N ALA A 367 -18.68 4.13 2.53
CA ALA A 367 -19.66 3.07 2.71
C ALA A 367 -21.08 3.53 2.33
N LYS A 368 -21.52 4.70 2.82
CA LYS A 368 -22.82 5.29 2.48
C LYS A 368 -22.96 5.62 0.99
N SER A 369 -21.96 6.26 0.39
CA SER A 369 -22.00 6.61 -1.04
C SER A 369 -22.06 5.38 -1.96
N THR A 370 -21.63 4.23 -1.46
CA THR A 370 -21.53 2.98 -2.19
C THR A 370 -22.54 1.91 -1.80
N ASP A 371 -23.48 2.25 -0.91
CA ASP A 371 -24.47 1.32 -0.33
C ASP A 371 -23.82 0.04 0.21
N THR A 372 -22.74 0.24 0.98
CA THR A 372 -21.93 -0.82 1.56
C THR A 372 -22.10 -0.82 3.08
N ALA A 373 -22.37 -1.98 3.66
CA ALA A 373 -22.38 -2.13 5.11
C ALA A 373 -20.96 -2.17 5.68
N ILE A 374 -20.79 -1.80 6.95
CA ILE A 374 -19.51 -1.93 7.67
C ILE A 374 -19.67 -2.95 8.80
N ARG A 375 -18.68 -3.83 8.93
CA ARG A 375 -18.48 -4.67 10.11
C ARG A 375 -17.12 -4.36 10.68
N TYR A 376 -17.07 -3.91 11.93
CA TYR A 376 -15.87 -3.35 12.52
C TYR A 376 -15.37 -4.19 13.70
N LYS A 377 -14.14 -4.68 13.64
CA LYS A 377 -13.43 -5.29 14.77
C LYS A 377 -12.34 -4.36 15.25
N ASP A 378 -12.49 -3.82 16.45
CA ASP A 378 -11.45 -3.08 17.17
C ASP A 378 -10.66 -4.05 18.05
N ILE A 379 -9.33 -4.02 17.95
CA ILE A 379 -8.46 -4.97 18.65
C ILE A 379 -7.42 -4.19 19.44
N GLU A 380 -7.44 -4.38 20.75
CA GLU A 380 -6.53 -3.79 21.69
C GLU A 380 -5.56 -4.82 22.27
N GLY A 381 -4.32 -4.39 22.50
CA GLY A 381 -3.26 -5.17 23.12
C GLY A 381 -2.67 -4.46 24.33
N THR A 382 -1.51 -4.93 24.78
CA THR A 382 -0.62 -4.08 25.59
C THR A 382 0.52 -3.59 24.71
N LEU A 383 1.13 -2.46 25.07
CA LEU A 383 2.30 -1.94 24.37
C LEU A 383 3.41 -3.00 24.29
N LEU A 384 3.72 -3.63 25.43
CA LEU A 384 4.74 -4.66 25.53
C LEU A 384 4.45 -5.85 24.59
N VAL A 385 3.24 -6.42 24.64
CA VAL A 385 2.89 -7.56 23.76
C VAL A 385 2.97 -7.16 22.29
N SER A 386 2.59 -5.92 21.95
CA SER A 386 2.69 -5.39 20.60
C SER A 386 4.15 -5.30 20.14
N CYS A 387 5.04 -4.78 20.97
CA CYS A 387 6.48 -4.71 20.69
C CYS A 387 7.09 -6.10 20.49
N LEU A 388 6.81 -7.04 21.41
CA LEU A 388 7.36 -8.39 21.32
C LEU A 388 6.85 -9.16 20.10
N ARG A 389 5.59 -8.97 19.71
CA ARG A 389 5.05 -9.57 18.48
C ARG A 389 5.67 -8.95 17.23
N VAL A 390 6.01 -7.65 17.25
CA VAL A 390 6.74 -7.03 16.14
C VAL A 390 8.16 -7.59 16.04
N LEU A 391 8.84 -7.84 17.16
CA LEU A 391 10.14 -8.54 17.15
C LEU A 391 10.01 -9.96 16.60
N ALA A 392 8.93 -10.67 16.90
CA ALA A 392 8.67 -12.03 16.42
C ALA A 392 8.29 -12.13 14.93
N ARG A 393 8.09 -10.99 14.24
CA ARG A 393 7.76 -10.98 12.81
C ARG A 393 8.93 -11.45 11.96
N ASP A 394 8.59 -12.16 10.89
CA ASP A 394 9.52 -12.42 9.80
C ASP A 394 9.71 -11.14 8.97
N ILE A 395 10.97 -10.70 8.91
CA ILE A 395 11.43 -9.48 8.22
C ILE A 395 11.07 -9.52 6.73
N LYS A 396 10.93 -10.73 6.15
CA LYS A 396 10.60 -10.92 4.73
C LYS A 396 9.16 -10.65 4.39
N THR A 397 8.25 -10.93 5.32
CA THR A 397 6.81 -11.05 5.03
C THR A 397 5.98 -9.99 5.73
N GLU A 398 6.42 -9.51 6.89
CA GLU A 398 5.67 -8.55 7.70
C GLU A 398 6.45 -7.26 7.98
N PRO A 399 5.75 -6.13 8.25
CA PRO A 399 6.38 -4.87 8.59
C PRO A 399 7.03 -4.94 9.99
N CYS A 400 8.35 -4.86 10.04
CA CYS A 400 9.12 -4.64 11.26
C CYS A 400 9.22 -3.13 11.53
N LEU A 401 8.46 -2.64 12.51
CA LEU A 401 8.43 -1.23 12.89
C LEU A 401 9.40 -0.97 14.05
N SER A 402 9.92 0.25 14.09
CA SER A 402 10.60 0.80 15.27
C SER A 402 9.65 1.03 16.45
N PHE A 403 10.19 1.34 17.63
CA PHE A 403 9.38 1.54 18.84
C PHE A 403 8.41 2.71 18.73
N ALA A 404 8.89 3.88 18.28
CA ALA A 404 8.09 5.12 18.28
C ALA A 404 6.75 5.02 17.51
N PRO A 405 6.68 4.44 16.28
CA PRO A 405 5.41 4.22 15.58
C PRO A 405 4.43 3.30 16.29
N ILE A 406 4.91 2.36 17.11
CA ILE A 406 4.07 1.45 17.90
C ILE A 406 3.54 2.20 19.12
N ALA A 407 4.41 2.86 19.89
CA ALA A 407 4.02 3.64 21.07
C ALA A 407 3.03 4.76 20.73
N SER A 408 3.27 5.51 19.65
CA SER A 408 2.35 6.55 19.17
C SER A 408 0.95 5.99 18.87
N GLY A 409 0.86 4.84 18.19
CA GLY A 409 -0.42 4.19 17.93
C GLY A 409 -1.14 3.77 19.21
N PHE A 410 -0.39 3.29 20.20
CA PHE A 410 -0.92 2.84 21.50
C PHE A 410 -1.45 4.01 22.35
N LYS A 411 -0.96 5.23 22.13
CA LYS A 411 -1.48 6.46 22.74
C LYS A 411 -2.74 6.96 22.04
N ILE A 412 -2.68 7.10 20.71
CA ILE A 412 -3.75 7.73 19.91
C ILE A 412 -5.05 6.92 19.92
N ILE A 413 -4.97 5.58 19.80
CA ILE A 413 -6.19 4.76 19.64
C ILE A 413 -7.10 4.87 20.87
N PRO A 414 -6.64 4.61 22.12
CA PRO A 414 -7.48 4.76 23.30
C PRO A 414 -8.06 6.16 23.48
N GLU A 415 -7.29 7.22 23.16
CA GLU A 415 -7.74 8.62 23.25
C GLU A 415 -8.96 8.95 22.37
N GLN A 416 -9.16 8.18 21.29
CA GLN A 416 -10.24 8.39 20.33
C GLN A 416 -11.31 7.30 20.36
N ARG A 417 -11.07 6.21 21.10
CA ARG A 417 -11.90 5.01 21.06
C ARG A 417 -13.33 5.26 21.52
N ASP A 418 -13.53 6.09 22.53
CA ASP A 418 -14.88 6.43 23.03
C ASP A 418 -15.77 6.99 21.89
N LYS A 419 -15.25 7.96 21.15
CA LYS A 419 -15.92 8.64 20.04
C LYS A 419 -16.05 7.73 18.83
N ILE A 420 -15.08 6.85 18.59
CA ILE A 420 -15.17 5.84 17.54
C ILE A 420 -16.30 4.85 17.86
N ILE A 421 -16.41 4.40 19.12
CA ILE A 421 -17.52 3.56 19.57
C ILE A 421 -18.84 4.30 19.41
N ASP A 422 -18.93 5.56 19.83
CA ASP A 422 -20.14 6.37 19.66
C ASP A 422 -20.58 6.45 18.20
N ILE A 423 -19.63 6.62 17.26
CA ILE A 423 -19.91 6.57 15.83
C ILE A 423 -20.42 5.18 15.41
N CYS A 424 -19.74 4.13 15.85
CA CYS A 424 -20.08 2.75 15.53
C CYS A 424 -21.46 2.33 16.03
N ILE A 425 -21.86 2.75 17.24
CA ILE A 425 -23.15 2.39 17.83
C ILE A 425 -24.30 3.18 17.21
N ASN A 426 -24.09 4.46 16.87
CA ASN A 426 -25.16 5.35 16.42
C ASN A 426 -25.39 5.34 14.90
N ASP A 427 -24.41 4.88 14.10
CA ASP A 427 -24.57 4.81 12.64
C ASP A 427 -25.10 3.44 12.19
N ALA A 428 -26.22 3.43 11.45
CA ALA A 428 -26.84 2.21 10.96
C ALA A 428 -26.07 1.54 9.82
N THR A 429 -25.19 2.27 9.13
CA THR A 429 -24.28 1.69 8.12
C THR A 429 -23.28 0.72 8.75
N ILE A 430 -23.00 0.85 10.05
CA ILE A 430 -22.17 -0.08 10.81
C ILE A 430 -23.08 -1.16 11.42
N GLU A 431 -23.16 -2.31 10.76
CA GLU A 431 -24.01 -3.44 11.16
C GLU A 431 -23.55 -4.06 12.47
N SER A 432 -22.23 -4.17 12.63
CA SER A 432 -21.62 -4.73 13.84
C SER A 432 -20.33 -4.02 14.22
N TYR A 433 -20.10 -3.96 15.53
CA TYR A 433 -18.87 -3.50 16.14
C TYR A 433 -18.46 -4.50 17.21
N GLN A 434 -17.21 -4.94 17.24
CA GLN A 434 -16.68 -5.83 18.26
C GLN A 434 -15.37 -5.28 18.79
N LEU A 435 -15.26 -5.12 20.10
CA LEU A 435 -14.02 -4.73 20.77
C LEU A 435 -13.40 -5.96 21.44
N PHE A 436 -12.25 -6.38 20.93
CA PHE A 436 -11.41 -7.41 21.54
C PHE A 436 -10.27 -6.76 22.30
N VAL A 437 -10.03 -7.19 23.53
CA VAL A 437 -8.96 -6.66 24.37
C VAL A 437 -8.10 -7.82 24.86
N ALA A 438 -6.79 -7.67 24.75
CA ALA A 438 -5.86 -8.66 25.27
C ALA A 438 -5.88 -8.70 26.80
N ASN A 439 -6.05 -9.89 27.37
CA ASN A 439 -5.80 -10.15 28.77
C ASN A 439 -4.30 -10.15 29.10
N GLU A 440 -3.94 -10.41 30.36
CA GLU A 440 -2.56 -10.40 30.84
C GLU A 440 -1.62 -11.38 30.10
N LYS A 441 -2.16 -12.44 29.51
CA LYS A 441 -1.40 -13.44 28.72
C LYS A 441 -1.36 -13.12 27.22
N GLY A 442 -1.93 -12.00 26.81
CA GLY A 442 -2.03 -11.61 25.39
C GLY A 442 -3.11 -12.36 24.61
N MET A 443 -4.04 -13.06 25.30
CA MET A 443 -5.19 -13.69 24.66
C MET A 443 -6.31 -12.66 24.49
N GLN A 444 -6.92 -12.64 23.32
CA GLN A 444 -7.95 -11.68 22.97
C GLN A 444 -9.31 -12.14 23.52
N GLU A 445 -9.96 -11.27 24.29
CA GLU A 445 -11.28 -11.50 24.88
C GLU A 445 -12.26 -10.43 24.40
N LEU A 446 -13.52 -10.81 24.15
CA LEU A 446 -14.56 -9.88 23.73
C LEU A 446 -14.96 -9.00 24.93
N ALA A 447 -14.66 -7.70 24.86
CA ALA A 447 -15.00 -6.74 25.90
C ALA A 447 -16.37 -6.10 25.69
N ALA A 448 -16.70 -5.74 24.46
CA ALA A 448 -17.99 -5.17 24.08
C ALA A 448 -18.36 -5.48 22.63
N GLU A 449 -19.67 -5.46 22.32
CA GLU A 449 -20.19 -5.70 20.98
C GLU A 449 -21.42 -4.82 20.71
N LYS A 450 -21.54 -4.29 19.49
CA LYS A 450 -22.80 -3.89 18.88
C LYS A 450 -23.22 -4.99 17.91
N LYS A 451 -24.41 -5.54 18.12
CA LYS A 451 -25.02 -6.51 17.21
C LYS A 451 -26.52 -6.25 17.13
N GLU A 452 -27.07 -6.22 15.92
CA GLU A 452 -28.51 -5.97 15.68
C GLU A 452 -29.00 -4.66 16.34
N GLY A 453 -28.14 -3.63 16.34
CA GLY A 453 -28.43 -2.33 16.94
C GLY A 453 -28.32 -2.26 18.47
N ILE A 454 -28.04 -3.38 19.15
CA ILE A 454 -27.88 -3.44 20.61
C ILE A 454 -26.40 -3.41 20.96
N PHE A 455 -25.99 -2.48 21.83
CA PHE A 455 -24.64 -2.42 22.38
C PHE A 455 -24.56 -3.08 23.76
N THR A 456 -23.70 -4.08 23.90
CA THR A 456 -23.51 -4.88 25.12
C THR A 456 -22.06 -4.85 25.55
N ILE A 457 -21.81 -4.65 26.85
CA ILE A 457 -20.48 -4.77 27.46
C ILE A 457 -20.42 -6.11 28.19
N TYR A 458 -19.54 -7.01 27.73
CA TYR A 458 -19.37 -8.36 28.28
C TYR A 458 -18.33 -8.41 29.41
N ASN A 459 -17.28 -7.60 29.30
CA ASN A 459 -16.24 -7.50 30.31
C ASN A 459 -15.93 -6.01 30.58
N ARG A 460 -16.49 -5.50 31.69
CA ARG A 460 -16.39 -4.07 32.04
C ARG A 460 -14.95 -3.65 32.34
N ASP A 461 -14.18 -4.48 33.02
CA ASP A 461 -12.80 -4.14 33.39
C ASP A 461 -11.91 -4.01 32.14
N LEU A 462 -12.04 -4.95 31.19
CA LEU A 462 -11.33 -4.87 29.91
C LEU A 462 -11.79 -3.69 29.06
N TYR A 463 -13.10 -3.43 29.02
CA TYR A 463 -13.66 -2.28 28.32
C TYR A 463 -13.08 -0.97 28.85
N GLU A 464 -13.15 -0.73 30.17
CA GLU A 464 -12.62 0.49 30.80
C GLU A 464 -11.11 0.61 30.63
N LYS A 465 -10.36 -0.50 30.73
CA LYS A 465 -8.92 -0.52 30.48
C LYS A 465 -8.59 -0.09 29.06
N SER A 466 -9.35 -0.53 28.06
CA SER A 466 -9.11 -0.17 26.66
C SER A 466 -9.36 1.31 26.35
N MET A 467 -10.10 2.03 27.21
CA MET A 467 -10.34 3.47 27.02
C MET A 467 -9.25 4.34 27.63
N LYS A 468 -8.31 3.75 28.40
CA LYS A 468 -7.27 4.49 29.10
C LYS A 468 -6.01 4.54 28.25
N PRO A 469 -5.59 5.72 27.77
CA PRO A 469 -4.29 5.85 27.11
C PRO A 469 -3.18 5.49 28.10
N PRO A 470 -2.07 4.90 27.62
CA PRO A 470 -0.87 4.72 28.44
C PRO A 470 -0.36 6.08 28.94
N THR A 471 0.16 6.11 30.15
CA THR A 471 0.94 7.23 30.66
C THR A 471 2.33 7.27 30.00
N ASP A 472 2.95 8.44 29.94
CA ASP A 472 4.31 8.56 29.41
C ASP A 472 5.32 7.75 30.25
N GLU A 473 5.06 7.55 31.55
CA GLU A 473 5.84 6.67 32.44
C GLU A 473 5.73 5.18 32.03
N GLU A 474 4.53 4.70 31.69
CA GLU A 474 4.35 3.32 31.20
C GLU A 474 5.03 3.09 29.84
N ILE A 475 5.01 4.10 28.97
CA ILE A 475 5.72 4.07 27.69
C ILE A 475 7.23 3.99 27.95
N GLU A 476 7.79 4.88 28.76
CA GLU A 476 9.22 4.90 29.08
C GLU A 476 9.66 3.62 29.80
N LYS A 477 8.84 3.08 30.70
CA LYS A 477 9.10 1.78 31.34
C LYS A 477 9.18 0.65 30.31
N THR A 478 8.28 0.64 29.33
CA THR A 478 8.28 -0.39 28.28
C THR A 478 9.47 -0.23 27.34
N LYS A 479 9.76 1.01 26.94
CA LYS A 479 10.88 1.40 26.08
C LYS A 479 12.22 0.93 26.64
N ASN A 480 12.46 1.20 27.92
CA ASN A 480 13.71 0.90 28.63
C ASN A 480 13.76 -0.51 29.23
N LEU A 481 12.74 -1.35 29.03
CA LEU A 481 12.72 -2.71 29.55
C LEU A 481 13.81 -3.55 28.85
N VAL A 482 14.73 -4.11 29.63
CA VAL A 482 15.84 -4.94 29.11
C VAL A 482 15.38 -6.37 28.89
N ILE A 483 15.68 -6.92 27.70
CA ILE A 483 15.47 -8.32 27.33
C ILE A 483 16.53 -9.18 28.06
N SER A 484 16.26 -9.49 29.33
CA SER A 484 17.10 -10.32 30.20
C SER A 484 16.65 -11.79 30.20
N ASP A 485 17.47 -12.70 30.74
CA ASP A 485 17.09 -14.10 30.95
C ASP A 485 15.81 -14.26 31.78
N ALA A 486 15.68 -13.43 32.81
CA ALA A 486 14.49 -13.40 33.66
C ALA A 486 13.26 -12.97 32.87
N PHE A 487 13.40 -11.94 32.02
CA PHE A 487 12.32 -11.48 31.15
C PHE A 487 11.92 -12.53 30.10
N ILE A 488 12.89 -13.15 29.43
CA ILE A 488 12.65 -14.22 28.45
C ILE A 488 11.93 -15.39 29.15
N SER A 489 12.37 -15.80 30.34
CA SER A 489 11.67 -16.84 31.10
C SER A 489 10.27 -16.42 31.52
N ALA A 490 10.07 -15.19 32.00
CA ALA A 490 8.75 -14.66 32.34
C ALA A 490 7.82 -14.52 31.13
N SER A 491 8.38 -14.41 29.92
CA SER A 491 7.61 -14.33 28.69
C SER A 491 7.01 -15.67 28.25
N LYS A 492 7.37 -16.79 28.91
CA LYS A 492 6.81 -18.13 28.64
C LYS A 492 5.30 -18.09 28.82
N GLY A 493 4.57 -18.30 27.72
CA GLY A 493 3.10 -18.37 27.73
C GLY A 493 2.39 -17.14 27.18
N PHE A 494 3.11 -16.06 26.85
CA PHE A 494 2.51 -15.02 26.00
C PHE A 494 2.23 -15.58 24.61
N VAL A 495 1.02 -15.34 24.11
CA VAL A 495 0.65 -15.93 22.83
C VAL A 495 1.25 -15.18 21.65
N GLY A 496 1.91 -15.94 20.76
CA GLY A 496 2.51 -15.44 19.52
C GLY A 496 3.91 -14.85 19.71
N ILE A 497 4.62 -15.25 20.77
CA ILE A 497 5.98 -14.81 21.06
C ILE A 497 6.88 -16.04 21.10
N ASP A 498 7.83 -16.11 20.18
CA ASP A 498 8.86 -17.14 20.17
C ASP A 498 10.06 -16.68 21.01
N GLN A 499 10.46 -17.51 21.97
CA GLN A 499 11.57 -17.20 22.86
C GLN A 499 12.90 -17.14 22.11
N ALA A 500 13.07 -17.94 21.07
CA ALA A 500 14.29 -17.94 20.26
C ALA A 500 14.52 -16.57 19.60
N VAL A 501 13.45 -15.86 19.27
CA VAL A 501 13.52 -14.51 18.73
C VAL A 501 13.99 -13.52 19.80
N LEU A 502 13.50 -13.64 21.04
CA LEU A 502 13.95 -12.76 22.13
C LEU A 502 15.42 -12.99 22.50
N GLU A 503 15.90 -14.23 22.44
CA GLU A 503 17.32 -14.55 22.68
C GLU A 503 18.27 -13.81 21.71
N LYS A 504 17.86 -13.60 20.45
CA LYS A 504 18.64 -12.82 19.46
C LYS A 504 18.92 -11.38 19.91
N TYR A 505 18.01 -10.81 20.71
CA TYR A 505 18.07 -9.42 21.19
C TYR A 505 18.39 -9.32 22.68
N LYS A 506 18.84 -10.42 23.31
CA LYS A 506 19.20 -10.46 24.72
C LYS A 506 20.22 -9.38 25.07
N GLY A 507 19.97 -8.69 26.19
CA GLY A 507 20.80 -7.60 26.70
C GLY A 507 20.46 -6.22 26.14
N LEU A 508 19.64 -6.13 25.09
CA LEU A 508 19.12 -4.87 24.57
C LEU A 508 17.83 -4.46 25.29
N THR A 509 17.53 -3.17 25.30
CA THR A 509 16.20 -2.66 25.62
C THR A 509 15.20 -2.99 24.50
N ILE A 510 13.90 -2.91 24.78
CA ILE A 510 12.85 -3.11 23.77
C ILE A 510 13.00 -2.13 22.60
N GLU A 511 13.34 -0.87 22.86
CA GLU A 511 13.58 0.13 21.82
C GLU A 511 14.76 -0.26 20.93
N GLU A 512 15.92 -0.54 21.52
CA GLU A 512 17.12 -0.92 20.77
C GLU A 512 16.90 -2.18 19.93
N ALA A 513 16.17 -3.16 20.47
CA ALA A 513 15.83 -4.39 19.76
C ALA A 513 14.95 -4.11 18.52
N LEU A 514 13.91 -3.30 18.66
CA LEU A 514 13.01 -2.94 17.54
C LEU A 514 13.73 -2.07 16.50
N GLU A 515 14.62 -1.20 16.95
CA GLU A 515 15.36 -0.28 16.07
C GLU A 515 16.40 -1.03 15.26
N ARG A 516 16.98 -2.09 15.85
CA ARG A 516 17.81 -3.05 15.14
C ARG A 516 16.97 -3.88 14.17
N HIS A 517 15.88 -4.50 14.64
CA HIS A 517 15.03 -5.39 13.84
C HIS A 517 14.42 -4.70 12.61
N SER A 518 13.95 -3.45 12.77
CA SER A 518 13.35 -2.64 11.69
C SER A 518 14.35 -2.24 10.59
N LYS A 519 15.65 -2.29 10.87
CA LYS A 519 16.73 -2.00 9.91
C LYS A 519 17.28 -3.25 9.24
N GLU A 520 16.92 -4.45 9.70
CA GLU A 520 17.34 -5.68 9.06
C GLU A 520 16.73 -5.75 7.65
N LEU A 521 17.57 -6.03 6.66
CA LEU A 521 17.11 -6.25 5.29
C LEU A 521 16.55 -7.68 5.18
N PRO A 522 15.42 -7.87 4.48
CA PRO A 522 14.83 -9.19 4.25
C PRO A 522 15.71 -10.13 3.41
#